data_AF-G2YB32-F1
#
_entry.id   AF-G2YB32-F1
#
_cell.length_a   1.000
_cell.length_b   1.000
_cell.length_c   1.000
_cell.angle_alpha   90.00
_cell.angle_beta   90.00
_cell.angle_gamma   90.00
#
_symmetry.space_group_name_H-M   'P 1'
#
loop_
_entity.id
_entity.type
_entity.pdbx_description
1 polymer ?
#
loop_
_entity_poly.entity_id
_entity_poly.type
_entity_poly.pdbx_seq_one_letter_code
_entity_poly.pdbx_strand_id
1 'polypeptide(L)' 'MEVVWLQALNLQERLDARRTVAPEVYEEFCALRKEAHLQKSYTPKGSPDTIVEGTYYLKSVDEMFRREYEIKA' A
#
# COMPACT_ATOMS: atom_id res chain seq x y z
N MET A 1 -18.17 -14.18 -22.79
CA MET A 1 -16.74 -14.25 -22.44
C MET A 1 -16.22 -12.90 -21.95
N GLU A 2 -16.46 -11.80 -22.68
CA GLU A 2 -16.06 -10.44 -22.28
C GLU A 2 -16.68 -9.96 -20.95
N VAL A 3 -17.96 -10.29 -20.70
CA VAL A 3 -18.69 -9.93 -19.48
C VAL A 3 -18.11 -10.57 -18.20
N VAL A 4 -17.50 -11.76 -18.33
CA VAL A 4 -16.95 -12.51 -17.19
C VAL A 4 -15.67 -11.86 -16.66
N TRP A 5 -14.85 -11.29 -17.55
CA TRP A 5 -13.61 -10.61 -17.16
C TRP A 5 -13.86 -9.28 -16.47
N LEU A 6 -14.88 -8.53 -16.91
CA LEU A 6 -15.30 -7.30 -16.24
C LEU A 6 -15.74 -7.57 -14.80
N GLN A 7 -16.50 -8.65 -14.59
CA GLN A 7 -16.93 -9.08 -13.25
C GLN A 7 -15.78 -9.60 -12.40
N ALA A 8 -14.88 -10.42 -12.96
CA ALA A 8 -13.72 -10.95 -12.25
C ALA A 8 -12.73 -9.84 -11.84
N LEU A 9 -12.56 -8.81 -12.68
CA LEU A 9 -11.68 -7.67 -12.37
C LEU A 9 -12.30 -6.72 -11.34
N ASN A 10 -13.65 -6.63 -11.34
CA ASN A 10 -14.45 -5.75 -10.51
C ASN A 10 -13.93 -4.29 -10.50
N LEU A 11 -13.69 -3.75 -11.71
CA LEU A 11 -12.90 -2.53 -11.88
C LEU A 11 -13.56 -1.29 -11.26
N GLN A 12 -14.86 -1.08 -11.52
CA GLN A 12 -15.57 0.12 -11.10
C GLN A 12 -15.64 0.23 -9.57
N GLU A 13 -16.08 -0.83 -8.89
CA GLU A 13 -16.12 -0.91 -7.42
C GLU A 13 -14.75 -0.68 -6.79
N ARG A 14 -13.67 -1.20 -7.39
CA ARG A 14 -12.30 -0.98 -6.89
C ARG A 14 -11.84 0.47 -7.04
N LEU A 15 -12.27 1.16 -8.09
CA LEU A 15 -11.95 2.57 -8.30
C LEU A 15 -12.74 3.47 -7.34
N ASP A 16 -14.01 3.14 -7.10
CA ASP A 16 -14.91 3.88 -6.22
C ASP A 16 -14.57 3.68 -4.73
N ALA A 17 -14.02 2.52 -4.36
CA ALA A 17 -13.52 2.25 -3.01
C ALA A 17 -12.20 2.96 -2.66
N ARG A 18 -11.59 3.70 -3.60
CA ARG A 18 -10.34 4.42 -3.32
C ARG A 18 -10.57 5.61 -2.39
N ARG A 19 -9.59 5.85 -1.53
CA ARG A 19 -9.55 7.04 -0.69
C ARG A 19 -8.90 8.21 -1.43
N THR A 20 -9.68 9.25 -1.67
CA THR A 20 -9.16 10.57 -2.05
C THR A 20 -8.56 11.26 -0.83
N VAL A 21 -7.40 11.88 -1.00
CA VAL A 21 -6.73 12.67 0.04
C VAL A 21 -6.44 14.07 -0.48
N ALA A 22 -6.27 15.02 0.43
CA ALA A 22 -5.84 16.36 0.09
C ALA A 22 -4.40 16.35 -0.48
N PRO A 23 -4.03 17.32 -1.33
CA PRO A 23 -2.68 17.40 -1.92
C PRO A 23 -1.56 17.39 -0.87
N GLU A 24 -1.74 18.07 0.26
CA GLU A 24 -0.74 18.19 1.32
C GLU A 24 -0.45 16.82 1.96
N VAL A 25 -1.49 16.00 2.15
CA VAL A 25 -1.36 14.63 2.66
C VAL A 25 -0.59 13.75 1.67
N TYR A 26 -0.79 13.96 0.36
CA TYR A 26 -0.01 13.28 -0.66
C TYR A 26 1.47 13.69 -0.63
N GLU A 27 1.77 14.97 -0.39
CA GLU A 27 3.14 15.47 -0.23
C GLU A 27 3.83 14.85 0.99
N GLU A 28 3.13 14.73 2.13
CA GLU A 28 3.62 14.04 3.32
C GLU A 28 4.01 12.59 3.01
N PHE A 29 3.18 11.85 2.25
CA PHE A 29 3.52 10.49 1.82
C PHE A 29 4.74 10.44 0.89
N CYS A 30 4.90 11.43 0.00
CA CYS A 30 6.09 11.55 -0.83
C CYS A 30 7.36 11.77 0.02
N ALA A 31 7.27 12.61 1.05
CA ALA A 31 8.38 12.83 1.98
C ALA A 31 8.76 11.55 2.74
N LEU A 32 7.77 10.81 3.27
CA LEU A 32 7.99 9.52 3.93
C LEU A 32 8.67 8.50 3.00
N ARG A 33 8.27 8.45 1.72
CA ARG A 33 8.90 7.57 0.73
C ARG A 33 10.36 7.94 0.50
N LYS A 34 10.68 9.24 0.48
CA LYS A 34 12.05 9.73 0.32
C LYS A 34 12.92 9.34 1.53
N GLU A 35 12.40 9.47 2.74
CA GLU A 35 13.08 9.04 3.97
C GLU A 35 13.35 7.53 3.99
N ALA A 36 12.37 6.73 3.57
CA ALA A 36 12.44 5.27 3.59
C ALA A 36 13.39 4.69 2.53
N HIS A 37 13.73 5.45 1.50
CA HIS A 37 14.51 4.95 0.38
C HIS A 37 15.91 4.50 0.82
N LEU A 38 16.26 3.27 0.47
CA LEU A 38 17.55 2.61 0.80
C LEU A 38 17.85 2.48 2.30
N GLN A 39 16.83 2.57 3.15
CA GLN A 39 17.00 2.32 4.59
C GLN A 39 17.00 0.82 4.88
N LYS A 40 17.89 0.42 5.80
CA LYS A 40 17.87 -0.87 6.50
C LYS A 40 17.40 -0.66 7.94
N SER A 41 17.02 -1.73 8.62
CA SER A 41 16.47 -1.65 9.99
C SER A 41 15.28 -0.68 10.07
N TYR A 42 14.40 -0.75 9.08
CA TYR A 42 13.32 0.21 8.86
C TYR A 42 11.96 -0.44 9.08
N THR A 43 11.09 0.25 9.80
CA THR A 43 9.66 -0.10 9.91
C THR A 43 8.84 1.01 9.24
N PRO A 44 7.96 0.70 8.26
CA PRO A 44 7.11 1.70 7.63
C PRO A 44 6.26 2.47 8.63
N LYS A 45 6.21 3.81 8.48
CA LYS A 45 5.42 4.70 9.35
C LYS A 45 3.94 4.82 8.95
N GLY A 46 3.56 4.34 7.77
CA GLY A 46 2.17 4.38 7.30
C GLY A 46 1.30 3.32 7.97
N SER A 47 0.03 3.64 8.23
CA SER A 47 -0.93 2.68 8.81
C SER A 47 -1.50 1.72 7.74
N PRO A 48 -1.51 0.40 8.01
CA PRO A 48 -2.18 -0.58 7.15
C PRO A 48 -3.71 -0.55 7.26
N ASP A 49 -4.30 0.25 8.15
CA ASP A 49 -5.77 0.34 8.29
C ASP A 49 -6.46 0.95 7.07
N THR A 50 -5.68 1.59 6.19
CA THR A 50 -6.17 2.31 5.01
C THR A 50 -6.08 1.53 3.72
N ILE A 51 -5.53 0.30 3.76
CA ILE A 51 -5.46 -0.61 2.61
C ILE A 51 -6.53 -1.71 2.73
N VAL A 52 -6.91 -2.29 1.59
CA VAL A 52 -7.99 -3.28 1.50
C VAL A 52 -7.57 -4.60 2.17
N GLU A 53 -8.52 -5.28 2.81
CA GLU A 53 -8.34 -6.65 3.33
C GLU A 53 -7.75 -7.59 2.26
N GLY A 54 -6.85 -8.48 2.68
CA GLY A 54 -6.11 -9.38 1.79
C GLY A 54 -4.92 -8.73 1.07
N THR A 55 -4.68 -7.43 1.25
CA THR A 55 -3.52 -6.75 0.65
C THR A 55 -2.24 -7.10 1.38
N TYR A 56 -1.22 -7.54 0.64
CA TYR A 56 0.14 -7.69 1.16
C TYR A 56 0.78 -6.31 1.35
N TYR A 57 1.39 -6.06 2.50
CA TYR A 57 2.13 -4.83 2.79
C TYR A 57 3.48 -5.11 3.44
N LEU A 58 4.40 -4.16 3.29
CA LEU A 58 5.73 -4.24 3.91
C LEU A 58 5.59 -4.02 5.42
N LYS A 59 6.03 -5.01 6.22
CA LYS A 59 6.06 -4.90 7.68
C LYS A 59 7.38 -4.31 8.15
N SER A 60 8.52 -4.79 7.62
CA SER A 60 9.84 -4.33 8.05
C SER A 60 10.92 -4.62 6.99
N VAL A 61 12.05 -3.91 7.13
CA VAL A 61 13.32 -4.19 6.44
C VAL A 61 14.38 -4.37 7.51
N ASP A 62 15.11 -5.47 7.50
CA ASP A 62 16.13 -5.73 8.51
C ASP A 62 17.52 -5.17 8.15
N GLU A 63 18.52 -5.45 8.99
CA GLU A 63 19.91 -4.99 8.80
C GLU A 63 20.59 -5.51 7.52
N MET A 64 20.11 -6.64 7.00
CA MET A 64 20.60 -7.27 5.78
C MET A 64 19.78 -6.87 4.55
N PHE A 65 18.91 -5.86 4.68
CA PHE A 65 17.96 -5.41 3.64
C PHE A 65 16.91 -6.45 3.24
N ARG A 66 16.69 -7.49 4.06
CA ARG A 66 15.63 -8.48 3.81
C ARG A 66 14.29 -7.86 4.20
N ARG A 67 13.25 -8.13 3.41
CA ARG A 67 11.90 -7.53 3.57
C ARG A 67 10.92 -8.55 4.12
N GLU A 68 10.23 -8.19 5.19
CA GLU A 68 9.13 -8.97 5.76
C GLU A 68 7.80 -8.36 5.32
N TYR A 69 6.84 -9.21 4.95
CA TYR A 69 5.51 -8.79 4.51
C TYR A 69 4.44 -9.47 5.36
N GLU A 70 3.35 -8.75 5.57
CA GLU A 70 2.13 -9.25 6.20
C GLU A 70 0.94 -9.04 5.27
N ILE A 71 -0.16 -9.74 5.57
CA ILE A 71 -1.43 -9.61 4.87
C ILE A 71 -2.38 -8.82 5.77
N LYS A 72 -3.02 -7.78 5.24
CA LYS A 72 -4.07 -7.07 5.97
C LYS A 72 -5.22 -8.03 6.25
N ALA A 73 -5.45 -8.32 7.53
CA ALA A 73 -6.63 -9.03 8.00
C ALA A 73 -7.89 -8.16 7.93
#